data_AF-A0A1C0U714-F1
#
_entry.id   AF-A0A1C0U714-F1
#
_cell.length_a   1.000
_cell.length_b   1.000
_cell.length_c   1.000
_cell.angle_alpha   90.00
_cell.angle_beta   90.00
_cell.angle_gamma   90.00
#
_symmetry.space_group_name_H-M   'P 1'
#
loop_
_entity.id
_entity.type
_entity.pdbx_description
1 polymer ?
#
loop_
_entity_poly.entity_id
_entity_poly.type
_entity_poly.pdbx_seq_one_letter_code
_entity_poly.pdbx_strand_id
1 'polypeptide(L)' 'MDNLVEIFCDVDDFCRFFIPQWEQFCLDSGHRLRRRQGHMSPSEIMTILILFHRSVVVH' A
#
# COMPACT_ATOMS: atom_id res chain seq x y z
N MET A 1 -16.27 11.38 5.63
CA MET A 1 -15.34 10.24 5.84
C MET A 1 -15.90 8.99 5.15
N ASP A 2 -16.79 9.16 4.19
CA ASP A 2 -17.88 8.19 3.98
C ASP A 2 -17.44 7.01 3.11
N ASN A 3 -16.19 7.04 2.63
CA ASN A 3 -15.59 6.02 1.78
C ASN A 3 -14.21 5.56 2.29
N LEU A 4 -13.70 6.11 3.41
CA LEU A 4 -12.35 5.78 3.92
C LEU A 4 -12.22 4.29 4.24
N VAL A 5 -13.19 3.76 4.98
CA VAL A 5 -13.18 2.36 5.43
C VAL A 5 -13.27 1.42 4.23
N GLU A 6 -14.11 1.75 3.24
CA GLU A 6 -14.27 0.96 2.01
C GLU A 6 -12.96 0.93 1.21
N ILE A 7 -12.34 2.09 0.96
CA ILE A 7 -11.03 2.17 0.28
C ILE A 7 -9.98 1.37 1.06
N PHE A 8 -9.93 1.52 2.38
CA PHE A 8 -8.96 0.81 3.20
C PHE A 8 -9.17 -0.70 3.12
N CYS A 9 -10.41 -1.19 3.17
CA CYS A 9 -10.73 -2.61 3.03
C CYS A 9 -10.27 -3.16 1.67
N ASP A 10 -10.60 -2.48 0.58
CA ASP A 10 -10.19 -2.88 -0.77
C ASP A 10 -8.65 -2.92 -0.91
N VAL A 11 -7.98 -1.89 -0.36
CA VAL A 11 -6.52 -1.77 -0.38
C VAL A 11 -5.86 -2.82 0.51
N ASP A 12 -6.43 -3.14 1.67
CA ASP A 12 -5.92 -4.18 2.57
C ASP A 12 -6.02 -5.56 1.94
N ASP A 13 -7.17 -5.90 1.35
CA ASP A 13 -7.34 -7.15 0.63
C ASP A 13 -6.39 -7.24 -0.57
N PHE A 14 -6.21 -6.17 -1.35
CA PHE A 14 -5.19 -6.11 -2.39
C PHE A 14 -3.78 -6.37 -1.83
N CYS A 15 -3.40 -5.70 -0.74
CA CYS A 15 -2.07 -5.82 -0.15
C CYS A 15 -1.76 -7.24 0.34
N ARG A 16 -2.77 -7.96 0.85
CA ARG A 16 -2.60 -9.36 1.30
C ARG A 16 -2.11 -10.27 0.18
N PHE A 17 -2.56 -10.05 -1.05
CA PHE A 17 -2.12 -10.82 -2.21
C PHE A 17 -0.85 -10.26 -2.85
N PHE A 18 -0.79 -8.94 -3.03
CA PHE A 18 0.26 -8.29 -3.81
C PHE A 18 1.61 -8.19 -3.08
N ILE A 19 1.61 -7.82 -1.79
CA ILE A 19 2.86 -7.53 -1.06
C ILE A 19 3.79 -8.75 -0.98
N PRO A 20 3.32 -9.98 -0.68
CA PRO A 20 4.19 -11.16 -0.69
C PRO A 20 4.89 -11.38 -2.03
N GLN A 21 4.15 -11.24 -3.13
CA GLN A 21 4.68 -11.42 -4.49
C GLN A 21 5.67 -10.32 -4.87
N TRP A 22 5.34 -9.06 -4.54
CA TRP A 22 6.21 -7.92 -4.78
C TRP A 22 7.53 -8.03 -4.01
N GLU A 23 7.47 -8.43 -2.74
CA GLU A 23 8.67 -8.60 -1.93
C GLU A 23 9.55 -9.74 -2.45
N GLN A 24 8.96 -10.85 -2.91
CA GLN A 24 9.70 -11.93 -3.55
C GLN A 24 10.41 -11.44 -4.82
N PHE A 25 9.67 -10.77 -5.71
CA PHE A 25 10.24 -10.18 -6.93
C PHE A 25 11.41 -9.22 -6.64
N CYS A 26 11.27 -8.38 -5.61
CA CYS A 26 12.31 -7.42 -5.21
C CYS A 26 13.57 -8.09 -4.62
N LEU A 27 13.40 -9.24 -3.96
CA LEU A 27 14.52 -10.03 -3.44
C LEU A 27 15.27 -10.71 -4.60
N ASP A 28 14.53 -11.33 -5.52
CA ASP A 28 15.09 -12.05 -6.67
C ASP A 28 15.84 -11.12 -7.63
N SER A 29 15.32 -9.90 -7.83
CA SER A 29 15.93 -8.87 -8.67
C SER A 29 17.08 -8.11 -8.00
N GLY A 30 17.34 -8.34 -6.71
CA GLY A 30 18.33 -7.59 -5.93
C GLY A 30 17.97 -6.12 -5.69
N HIS A 31 16.78 -5.66 -6.12
CA HIS A 31 16.30 -4.28 -5.90
C HIS A 31 16.03 -3.98 -4.42
N ARG A 32 15.78 -5.00 -3.59
CA ARG A 32 15.59 -4.83 -2.16
C ARG A 32 16.43 -5.81 -1.36
N LEU A 33 17.57 -5.33 -0.89
CA LEU A 33 18.53 -6.11 -0.09
C LEU A 33 18.14 -6.25 1.40
N ARG A 34 17.07 -5.58 1.85
CA ARG A 34 16.68 -5.57 3.27
C ARG A 34 15.17 -5.46 3.49
N ARG A 35 14.62 -6.38 4.28
CA ARG A 35 13.26 -6.28 4.85
C ARG A 35 13.35 -5.58 6.22
N ARG A 36 12.81 -4.36 6.31
CA ARG A 36 12.57 -3.66 7.59
C ARG A 36 11.07 -3.48 7.77
N GLN A 37 10.57 -3.80 8.96
CA GLN A 37 9.21 -3.48 9.32
C GLN A 37 9.11 -1.98 9.60
N GLY A 38 8.25 -1.29 8.87
CA GLY A 38 7.90 0.10 9.14
C GLY A 38 6.86 0.21 10.26
N HIS A 39 6.59 1.44 10.70
CA HIS A 39 5.52 1.72 11.67
C HIS A 39 4.11 1.63 11.05
N MET A 40 4.01 1.75 9.73
CA MET A 40 2.77 1.61 8.98
C MET A 40 2.85 0.41 8.06
N SER A 41 1.74 -0.29 7.94
CA SER A 41 1.52 -1.32 6.93
C SER A 41 1.48 -0.72 5.52
N PRO A 42 1.75 -1.54 4.48
CA PRO A 42 1.61 -1.10 3.10
C PRO A 42 0.20 -0.60 2.76
N SER A 43 -0.85 -1.21 3.33
CA SER A 43 -2.24 -0.82 3.08
C SER A 43 -2.57 0.56 3.67
N GLU A 44 -2.06 0.89 4.85
CA GLU A 44 -2.16 2.24 5.42
C GLU A 44 -1.47 3.28 4.53
N ILE A 45 -0.23 3.01 4.09
CA ILE A 45 0.54 3.91 3.23
C ILE A 45 -0.19 4.12 1.90
N MET A 46 -0.64 3.05 1.25
CA MET A 46 -1.38 3.12 -0.02
C MET A 46 -2.68 3.90 0.13
N THR A 47 -3.42 3.68 1.22
CA THR A 47 -4.66 4.40 1.50
C THR A 47 -4.41 5.90 1.65
N ILE A 48 -3.38 6.30 2.40
CA ILE A 48 -2.99 7.72 2.53
C ILE A 48 -2.65 8.32 1.16
N LEU A 49 -1.88 7.63 0.32
CA LEU A 49 -1.52 8.10 -1.01
C LEU A 49 -2.74 8.27 -1.93
N ILE A 50 -3.67 7.32 -1.90
CA ILE A 50 -4.91 7.39 -2.69
C ILE A 50 -5.76 8.59 -2.25
N LEU A 51 -5.93 8.78 -0.94
CA LEU A 51 -6.72 9.90 -0.42
C LEU A 51 -6.06 11.25 -0.71
N PHE A 52 -4.73 11.32 -0.58
CA PHE A 52 -3.97 12.51 -0.93
C PHE A 52 -4.15 12.85 -2.42
N HIS A 53 -4.03 11.86 -3.31
CA HIS A 53 -4.26 12.06 -4.74
C HIS A 53 -5.69 12.51 -5.04
N ARG A 54 -6.70 11.88 -4.42
CA ARG A 54 -8.12 12.29 -4.55
C ARG A 54 -8.34 13.72 -4.04
N SER A 55 -7.63 14.16 -3.01
CA SER A 55 -7.72 15.52 -2.50
C SER A 55 -7.10 16.56 -3.44
N VAL A 56 -6.05 16.20 -4.18
CA VAL A 56 -5.36 17.11 -5.13
C VAL A 56 -6.13 17.25 -6.44
N VAL A 57 -6.77 16.18 -6.92
CA VAL A 57 -7.51 16.17 -8.20
C VAL A 57 -8.92 16.77 -8.07
N VAL A 58 -9.41 16.99 -6.85
CA VAL A 58 -10.74 17.56 -6.56
C VAL A 58 -10.66 19.07 -6.23
N HIS A 59 -9.58 19.75 -6.62
CA HIS A 59 -9.48 21.21 -6.65
C HIS A 59 -9.17 21.68 -8.07
#